data_AF-A0A3D1PBT2-F1
#
_entry.id   AF-A0A3D1PBT2-F1
#
_cell.length_a   1.000
_cell.length_b   1.000
_cell.length_c   1.000
_cell.angle_alpha   90.00
_cell.angle_beta   90.00
_cell.angle_gamma   90.00
#
_symmetry.space_group_name_H-M   'P 1'
#
loop_
_entity.id
_entity.type
_entity.pdbx_description
1 polymer ?
#
loop_
_entity_poly.entity_id
_entity_poly.type
_entity_poly.pdbx_seq_one_letter_code
_entity_poly.pdbx_strand_id
1 'polypeptide(L)'
;VTQIVLGLAESRWQLNALTIAGLSMAIAVGLWWTYFNRLDDDAVRQLVGKGRIWIYQLWLYDRLPLLISAATVSVGIGHALAVDPQQILAVADRWLLVGSIAAFLLFEAVICFTTIGAGSPHPAFTWGVFYRLVAATVLLGFGWFTGMTPLFGITLAAIAVGAVVLGDVFKEAPASSARN
;
A
#
# COMPACT_ATOMS: atom_id res chain seq x y z
N VAL A 1 11.87 -41.92 10.69
CA VAL A 1 11.94 -40.63 11.43
C VAL A 1 12.36 -39.49 10.51
N THR A 2 13.42 -39.61 9.72
CA THR A 2 13.86 -38.60 8.73
C THR A 2 12.80 -38.23 7.69
N GLN A 3 12.00 -39.18 7.20
CA GLN A 3 10.87 -38.93 6.29
C GLN A 3 9.70 -38.14 6.93
N ILE A 4 9.46 -38.32 8.23
CA ILE A 4 8.42 -37.57 8.96
C ILE A 4 8.89 -36.14 9.20
N VAL A 5 10.19 -35.96 9.51
CA VAL A 5 10.80 -34.63 9.65
C VAL A 5 10.83 -33.89 8.32
N LEU A 6 11.13 -34.57 7.21
CA LEU A 6 11.04 -34.01 5.85
C LEU A 6 9.61 -33.62 5.47
N GLY A 7 8.62 -34.50 5.73
CA GLY A 7 7.21 -34.18 5.48
C GLY A 7 6.67 -33.04 6.35
N LEU A 8 7.12 -32.92 7.60
CA LEU A 8 6.79 -31.78 8.47
C LEU A 8 7.48 -30.48 8.04
N ALA A 9 8.72 -30.56 7.52
CA ALA A 9 9.44 -29.41 6.97
C ALA A 9 8.79 -28.89 5.68
N GLU A 10 8.44 -29.79 4.75
CA GLU A 10 7.73 -29.46 3.52
C GLU A 10 6.31 -28.92 3.80
N SER A 11 5.60 -29.51 4.78
CA SER A 11 4.27 -29.01 5.18
C SER A 11 4.33 -27.61 5.79
N ARG A 12 5.33 -27.31 6.64
CA ARG A 12 5.54 -25.96 7.18
C ARG A 12 5.89 -24.96 6.09
N TRP A 13 6.70 -25.36 5.12
CA TRP A 13 7.01 -24.53 3.96
C TRP A 13 5.76 -24.20 3.13
N GLN A 14 4.90 -25.20 2.88
CA GLN A 14 3.65 -25.02 2.14
C GLN A 14 2.66 -24.10 2.85
N LEU A 15 2.51 -24.24 4.17
CA LEU A 15 1.65 -23.35 4.96
C LEU A 15 2.16 -21.91 4.96
N ASN A 16 3.47 -21.70 5.09
CA ASN A 16 4.07 -20.36 5.04
C ASN A 16 3.96 -19.73 3.65
N ALA A 17 4.18 -20.50 2.59
CA ALA A 17 4.00 -20.01 1.22
C ALA A 17 2.54 -19.61 0.94
N LEU A 18 1.59 -20.41 1.43
CA LEU A 18 0.16 -20.12 1.30
C LEU A 18 -0.24 -18.84 2.05
N THR A 19 0.27 -18.63 3.27
CA THR A 19 -0.01 -17.41 4.04
C THR A 19 0.60 -16.18 3.38
N ILE A 20 1.85 -16.28 2.89
CA ILE A 20 2.50 -15.19 2.15
C ILE A 20 1.68 -14.84 0.89
N ALA A 21 1.28 -15.84 0.11
CA ALA A 21 0.49 -15.61 -1.10
C ALA A 21 -0.87 -14.98 -0.79
N GLY A 22 -1.56 -15.46 0.25
CA GLY A 22 -2.83 -14.89 0.71
C GLY A 22 -2.71 -13.43 1.17
N LEU A 23 -1.68 -13.12 1.97
CA LEU A 23 -1.40 -11.75 2.42
C LEU A 23 -1.02 -10.83 1.26
N SER A 24 -0.24 -11.34 0.30
CA SER A 24 0.15 -10.60 -0.91
C SER A 24 -1.06 -10.26 -1.78
N MET A 25 -2.00 -11.19 -1.91
CA MET A 25 -3.28 -10.94 -2.58
C MET A 25 -4.09 -9.87 -1.85
N ALA A 26 -4.16 -9.93 -0.51
CA ALA A 26 -4.82 -8.91 0.29
C ALA A 26 -4.18 -7.53 0.13
N ILE A 27 -2.84 -7.44 0.04
CA ILE A 27 -2.13 -6.21 -0.27
C ILE A 27 -2.54 -5.70 -1.65
N ALA A 28 -2.50 -6.53 -2.69
CA ALA A 28 -2.86 -6.14 -4.05
C ALA A 28 -4.30 -5.60 -4.13
N VAL A 29 -5.25 -6.30 -3.49
CA VAL A 29 -6.65 -5.86 -3.40
C VAL A 29 -6.79 -4.56 -2.60
N GLY A 30 -6.05 -4.42 -1.50
CA GLY A 30 -6.06 -3.21 -0.68
C GLY A 30 -5.53 -1.99 -1.43
N LEU A 31 -4.38 -2.12 -2.10
CA LEU A 31 -3.80 -1.05 -2.93
C LEU A 31 -4.72 -0.68 -4.10
N TRP A 32 -5.36 -1.68 -4.71
CA TRP A 32 -6.38 -1.46 -5.74
C TRP A 32 -7.56 -0.65 -5.18
N TRP A 33 -8.06 -1.03 -3.99
CA TRP A 33 -9.17 -0.35 -3.34
C TRP A 33 -8.85 1.12 -3.05
N THR A 34 -7.70 1.40 -2.43
CA THR A 34 -7.32 2.78 -2.08
C THR A 34 -7.14 3.66 -3.31
N TYR A 35 -6.57 3.11 -4.39
CA TYR A 35 -6.41 3.79 -5.66
C TYR A 35 -7.76 4.18 -6.30
N PHE A 36 -8.69 3.22 -6.44
CA PHE A 36 -9.96 3.49 -7.12
C PHE A 36 -10.88 4.41 -6.35
N ASN A 37 -10.91 4.29 -5.02
CA ASN A 37 -11.82 5.09 -4.20
C ASN A 37 -11.50 6.59 -4.20
N ARG A 38 -10.30 6.97 -4.65
CA ARG A 38 -9.81 8.36 -4.66
C ARG A 38 -9.68 8.96 -6.05
N LEU A 39 -10.19 8.28 -7.08
CA LEU A 39 -10.41 8.83 -8.42
C LEU A 39 -11.59 9.81 -8.40
N ASP A 40 -11.43 10.91 -7.68
CA ASP A 40 -12.45 11.96 -7.58
C ASP A 40 -12.27 12.95 -8.75
N ASP A 41 -12.56 12.46 -9.96
CA ASP A 41 -12.42 13.20 -11.22
C ASP A 41 -13.21 14.52 -11.20
N ASP A 42 -14.29 14.59 -10.43
CA ASP A 42 -15.14 15.78 -10.30
C ASP A 42 -14.46 16.90 -9.50
N ALA A 43 -13.74 16.57 -8.42
CA ALA A 43 -12.96 17.55 -7.66
C ALA A 43 -11.84 18.14 -8.52
N VAL A 44 -11.27 17.34 -9.42
CA VAL A 44 -10.19 17.73 -10.32
C VAL A 44 -10.70 18.52 -11.52
N ARG A 45 -11.90 18.23 -12.05
CA ARG A 45 -12.54 19.07 -13.09
C ARG A 45 -12.85 20.48 -12.60
N GLN A 46 -13.20 20.63 -11.32
CA GLN A 46 -13.39 21.96 -10.71
C GLN A 46 -12.09 22.79 -10.65
N LEU A 47 -10.91 22.17 -10.63
CA LEU A 47 -9.62 22.88 -10.68
C LEU A 47 -9.36 23.56 -12.02
N VAL A 48 -9.72 22.88 -13.11
CA VAL A 48 -9.57 23.40 -14.48
C VAL A 48 -10.45 24.65 -14.63
N GLY A 49 -11.68 24.62 -14.11
CA GLY A 49 -12.57 25.78 -14.08
C GLY A 49 -12.04 26.96 -13.25
N LYS A 50 -11.19 26.72 -12.25
CA LYS A 50 -10.55 27.75 -11.40
C LYS A 50 -9.18 28.21 -11.93
N GLY A 51 -8.77 27.81 -13.13
CA GLY A 51 -7.50 28.22 -13.76
C GLY A 51 -6.24 27.59 -13.15
N ARG A 52 -6.36 26.58 -12.29
CA ARG A 52 -5.24 25.90 -11.62
C ARG A 52 -4.73 24.70 -12.43
N ILE A 53 -4.29 24.98 -13.65
CA ILE A 53 -3.84 23.97 -14.64
C ILE A 53 -2.64 23.17 -14.13
N TRP A 54 -1.73 23.80 -13.37
CA TRP A 54 -0.54 23.13 -12.83
C TRP A 54 -0.88 21.96 -11.90
N ILE A 55 -1.89 22.12 -11.03
CA ILE A 55 -2.32 21.09 -10.07
C ILE A 55 -2.97 19.91 -10.83
N TYR A 56 -3.72 20.22 -11.88
CA TYR A 56 -4.29 19.22 -12.78
C TYR A 56 -3.20 18.40 -13.50
N GLN A 57 -2.15 19.06 -13.99
CA GLN A 57 -1.02 18.38 -14.61
C GLN A 57 -0.30 17.46 -13.62
N LEU A 58 -0.04 17.93 -12.39
CA LEU A 58 0.62 17.10 -11.38
C LEU A 58 -0.22 15.87 -11.04
N TRP A 59 -1.53 16.02 -10.85
CA TRP A 59 -2.45 14.89 -10.64
C TRP A 59 -2.46 13.91 -11.82
N LEU A 60 -2.40 14.41 -13.06
CA LEU A 60 -2.38 13.56 -14.26
C LEU A 60 -1.07 12.77 -14.37
N TYR A 61 0.06 13.43 -14.11
CA TYR A 61 1.38 12.81 -14.23
C TYR A 61 1.70 11.87 -13.06
N ASP A 62 1.17 12.11 -11.87
CA ASP A 62 1.43 11.27 -10.68
C ASP A 62 0.91 9.83 -10.84
N ARG A 63 -0.06 9.61 -11.73
CA ARG A 63 -0.54 8.27 -12.09
C ARG A 63 0.57 7.37 -12.65
N LEU A 64 1.55 7.94 -13.36
CA LEU A 64 2.63 7.16 -13.97
C LEU A 64 3.61 6.60 -12.91
N PRO A 65 4.19 7.41 -12.00
CA PRO A 65 4.94 6.90 -10.86
C PRO A 65 4.17 5.92 -9.98
N LEU A 66 2.86 6.12 -9.79
CA LEU A 66 2.03 5.21 -9.00
C LEU A 66 1.95 3.82 -9.64
N LEU A 67 1.75 3.73 -10.95
CA LEU A 67 1.76 2.46 -11.68
C LEU A 67 3.13 1.77 -11.64
N ILE A 68 4.21 2.53 -11.78
CA ILE A 68 5.59 2.01 -11.66
C ILE A 68 5.81 1.42 -10.25
N SER A 69 5.32 2.11 -9.23
CA SER A 69 5.42 1.66 -7.84
C SER A 69 4.62 0.38 -7.63
N ALA A 70 3.38 0.30 -8.14
CA ALA A 70 2.56 -0.90 -8.09
C ALA A 70 3.23 -2.10 -8.76
N ALA A 71 3.84 -1.92 -9.94
CA ALA A 71 4.60 -2.98 -10.60
C ALA A 71 5.81 -3.41 -9.76
N THR A 72 6.51 -2.45 -9.15
CA THR A 72 7.67 -2.73 -8.30
C THR A 72 7.26 -3.50 -7.03
N VAL A 73 6.08 -3.23 -6.47
CA VAL A 73 5.51 -4.01 -5.36
C VAL A 73 5.34 -5.48 -5.76
N SER A 74 4.78 -5.75 -6.95
CA SER A 74 4.63 -7.12 -7.44
C SER A 74 5.98 -7.84 -7.58
N VAL A 75 7.02 -7.15 -8.05
CA VAL A 75 8.38 -7.71 -8.13
C VAL A 75 8.93 -8.00 -6.72
N GLY A 76 8.78 -7.07 -5.77
CA GLY A 76 9.23 -7.26 -4.39
C GLY A 76 8.55 -8.44 -3.69
N ILE A 77 7.25 -8.61 -3.91
CA ILE A 77 6.49 -9.78 -3.43
C ILE A 77 7.00 -11.07 -4.08
N GLY A 78 7.26 -11.06 -5.39
CA GLY A 78 7.81 -12.21 -6.10
C GLY A 78 9.17 -12.65 -5.55
N HIS A 79 10.06 -11.70 -5.27
CA HIS A 79 11.35 -11.96 -4.62
C HIS A 79 11.17 -12.54 -3.21
N ALA A 80 10.24 -12.01 -2.42
CA ALA A 80 9.95 -12.51 -1.08
C ALA A 80 9.36 -13.93 -1.09
N LEU A 81 8.60 -14.33 -2.12
CA LEU A 81 8.07 -15.68 -2.31
C LEU A 81 9.14 -16.69 -2.78
N ALA A 82 10.20 -16.23 -3.43
CA ALA A 82 11.27 -17.09 -3.95
C ALA A 82 12.30 -17.49 -2.87
N VAL A 83 12.31 -16.81 -1.72
CA VAL A 83 13.26 -17.03 -0.62
C VAL A 83 12.60 -17.84 0.50
N ASP A 84 13.40 -18.57 1.28
CA ASP A 84 12.92 -19.27 2.47
C ASP A 84 12.21 -18.30 3.44
N PRO A 85 10.95 -18.58 3.85
CA PRO A 85 10.18 -17.77 4.78
C PRO A 85 10.89 -17.45 6.11
N GLN A 86 11.89 -18.24 6.51
CA GLN A 86 12.67 -18.04 7.74
C GLN A 86 14.06 -17.43 7.48
N GLN A 87 14.49 -17.36 6.23
CA GLN A 87 15.76 -16.74 5.87
C GLN A 87 15.64 -15.21 5.93
N ILE A 88 16.72 -14.57 6.36
CA ILE A 88 16.80 -13.11 6.39
C ILE A 88 16.88 -12.58 4.95
N LEU A 89 16.04 -11.61 4.58
CA LEU A 89 16.08 -10.96 3.27
C LEU A 89 17.41 -10.24 3.07
N ALA A 90 17.94 -10.32 1.85
CA ALA A 90 19.01 -9.43 1.44
C ALA A 90 18.54 -7.97 1.54
N VAL A 91 19.48 -7.06 1.77
CA VAL A 91 19.19 -5.62 1.92
C VAL A 91 18.41 -5.09 0.71
N ALA A 92 18.78 -5.51 -0.50
CA ALA A 92 18.11 -5.11 -1.72
C ALA A 92 16.63 -5.56 -1.75
N ASP A 93 16.36 -6.84 -1.45
CA ASP A 93 14.98 -7.38 -1.46
C ASP A 93 14.11 -6.73 -0.38
N ARG A 94 14.70 -6.42 0.79
CA ARG A 94 14.01 -5.72 1.88
C ARG A 94 13.54 -4.33 1.45
N TRP A 95 14.45 -3.55 0.87
CA TRP A 95 14.12 -2.22 0.35
C TRP A 95 13.18 -2.29 -0.84
N LEU A 96 13.30 -3.33 -1.67
CA LEU A 96 12.41 -3.54 -2.80
C LEU A 96 10.98 -3.81 -2.33
N LEU A 97 10.79 -4.65 -1.30
CA LEU A 97 9.46 -4.96 -0.77
C LEU A 97 8.85 -3.77 -0.04
N VAL A 98 9.59 -3.20 0.92
CA VAL A 98 9.06 -2.19 1.84
C VAL A 98 9.05 -0.80 1.21
N GLY A 99 10.09 -0.49 0.43
CA GLY A 99 10.25 0.80 -0.24
C GLY A 99 9.27 0.98 -1.39
N SER A 100 8.92 -0.08 -2.13
CA SER A 100 7.94 0.02 -3.22
C SER A 100 6.52 0.28 -2.69
N ILE A 101 6.13 -0.38 -1.60
CA ILE A 101 4.84 -0.15 -0.94
C ILE A 101 4.81 1.25 -0.32
N ALA A 102 5.90 1.67 0.35
CA ALA A 102 6.01 3.02 0.88
C ALA A 102 5.91 4.08 -0.24
N ALA A 103 6.60 3.88 -1.36
CA ALA A 103 6.54 4.77 -2.51
C ALA A 103 5.11 4.86 -3.08
N PHE A 104 4.41 3.73 -3.23
CA PHE A 104 3.01 3.71 -3.65
C PHE A 104 2.13 4.57 -2.73
N LEU A 105 2.25 4.39 -1.41
CA LEU A 105 1.47 5.17 -0.43
C LEU A 105 1.83 6.67 -0.44
N LEU A 106 3.09 7.02 -0.72
CA LEU A 106 3.53 8.41 -0.85
C LEU A 106 2.94 9.08 -2.10
N PHE A 107 2.98 8.42 -3.26
CA PHE A 107 2.34 8.94 -4.48
C PHE A 107 0.83 9.11 -4.25
N GLU A 108 0.19 8.14 -3.62
CA GLU A 108 -1.22 8.26 -3.27
C GLU A 108 -1.49 9.46 -2.34
N ALA A 109 -0.62 9.71 -1.35
CA ALA A 109 -0.71 10.89 -0.49
C ALA A 109 -0.54 12.22 -1.26
N VAL A 110 0.33 12.25 -2.29
CA VAL A 110 0.50 13.40 -3.18
C VAL A 110 -0.78 13.67 -3.98
N ILE A 111 -1.41 12.63 -4.55
CA ILE A 111 -2.71 12.74 -5.23
C ILE A 111 -3.73 13.36 -4.28
N CYS A 112 -3.83 12.84 -3.06
CA CYS A 112 -4.77 13.36 -2.06
C CYS A 112 -4.50 14.81 -1.70
N PHE A 113 -3.22 15.20 -1.58
CA PHE A 113 -2.83 16.57 -1.31
C PHE A 113 -3.25 17.52 -2.43
N THR A 114 -3.09 17.12 -3.70
CA THR A 114 -3.55 17.92 -4.85
C THR A 114 -5.07 18.13 -4.82
N THR A 115 -5.83 17.11 -4.41
CA THR A 115 -7.29 17.19 -4.28
C THR A 115 -7.75 18.08 -3.12
N ILE A 116 -7.04 18.09 -1.99
CA ILE A 116 -7.32 19.04 -0.88
C ILE A 116 -7.04 20.47 -1.33
N GLY A 117 -5.90 20.70 -2.01
CA GLY A 117 -5.54 22.00 -2.57
C GLY A 117 -6.57 22.54 -3.58
N ALA A 118 -7.40 21.68 -4.15
CA ALA A 118 -8.49 22.03 -5.06
C ALA A 118 -9.73 22.64 -4.40
N GLY A 119 -9.85 22.50 -3.08
CA GLY A 119 -11.00 22.97 -2.31
C GLY A 119 -12.12 21.95 -2.18
N SER A 120 -11.83 20.64 -2.21
CA SER A 120 -12.71 19.64 -1.61
C SER A 120 -12.40 19.56 -0.10
N PRO A 121 -13.26 20.06 0.80
CA PRO A 121 -13.00 20.09 2.24
C PRO A 121 -13.43 18.79 2.92
N HIS A 122 -13.44 17.65 2.23
CA HIS A 122 -13.88 16.41 2.86
C HIS A 122 -12.82 15.95 3.87
N PRO A 123 -13.12 15.87 5.17
CA PRO A 123 -12.14 15.53 6.21
C PRO A 123 -11.53 14.13 6.04
N ALA A 124 -12.17 13.25 5.26
CA ALA A 124 -11.62 11.95 4.86
C ALA A 124 -10.36 12.06 4.00
N PHE A 125 -10.21 13.13 3.20
CA PHE A 125 -9.01 13.34 2.39
C PHE A 125 -7.81 13.75 3.26
N THR A 126 -7.99 14.71 4.18
CA THR A 126 -6.92 15.21 5.06
C THR A 126 -6.42 14.13 6.01
N TRP A 127 -7.33 13.36 6.59
CA TRP A 127 -6.96 12.22 7.43
C TRP A 127 -6.34 11.08 6.62
N GLY A 128 -6.82 10.85 5.40
CA GLY A 128 -6.25 9.87 4.48
C GLY A 128 -4.79 10.13 4.13
N VAL A 129 -4.41 11.41 3.95
CA VAL A 129 -3.01 11.82 3.74
C VAL A 129 -2.16 11.45 4.97
N PHE A 130 -2.65 11.76 6.17
CA PHE A 130 -1.91 11.49 7.40
C PHE A 130 -1.65 10.00 7.60
N TYR A 131 -2.66 9.14 7.46
CA TYR A 131 -2.49 7.69 7.61
C TYR A 131 -1.50 7.10 6.61
N ARG A 132 -1.52 7.58 5.35
CA ARG A 132 -0.58 7.14 4.31
C ARG A 132 0.84 7.58 4.58
N LEU A 133 1.04 8.84 5.00
CA LEU A 133 2.35 9.35 5.38
C LEU A 133 2.93 8.59 6.59
N VAL A 134 2.11 8.34 7.61
CA VAL A 134 2.52 7.55 8.78
C VAL A 134 2.85 6.12 8.37
N ALA A 135 1.99 5.45 7.59
CA ALA A 135 2.24 4.08 7.12
C ALA A 135 3.52 4.00 6.27
N ALA A 136 3.73 4.91 5.33
CA ALA A 136 4.94 4.98 4.52
C ALA A 136 6.19 5.21 5.39
N THR A 137 6.13 6.12 6.37
CA THR A 137 7.25 6.41 7.27
C THR A 137 7.59 5.20 8.15
N VAL A 138 6.57 4.53 8.69
CA VAL A 138 6.75 3.30 9.48
C VAL A 138 7.40 2.23 8.63
N LEU A 139 6.90 1.98 7.42
CA LEU A 139 7.50 1.02 6.48
C LEU A 139 8.96 1.37 6.20
N LEU A 140 9.28 2.60 5.81
CA LEU A 140 10.67 3.02 5.56
C LEU A 140 11.57 2.82 6.79
N GLY A 141 11.07 3.06 8.00
CA GLY A 141 11.80 2.78 9.25
C GLY A 141 12.15 1.30 9.41
N PHE A 142 11.21 0.40 9.09
CA PHE A 142 11.47 -1.04 9.09
C PHE A 142 12.42 -1.48 7.96
N GLY A 143 12.58 -0.68 6.91
CA GLY A 143 13.61 -0.86 5.89
C GLY A 143 15.04 -0.84 6.44
N TRP A 144 15.27 -0.33 7.65
CA TRP A 144 16.58 -0.39 8.33
C TRP A 144 16.79 -1.66 9.16
N PHE A 145 15.74 -2.44 9.43
CA PHE A 145 15.79 -3.61 10.29
C PHE A 145 16.45 -4.80 9.57
N THR A 146 17.58 -5.27 10.08
CA THR A 146 18.41 -6.30 9.41
C THR A 146 17.89 -7.72 9.59
N GLY A 147 17.08 -8.00 10.61
CA GLY A 147 16.52 -9.34 10.88
C GLY A 147 15.19 -9.64 10.17
N MET A 148 14.94 -8.99 9.04
CA MET A 148 13.62 -9.03 8.39
C MET A 148 13.46 -10.29 7.54
N THR A 149 12.53 -11.16 7.92
CA THR A 149 12.15 -12.35 7.14
C THR A 149 11.02 -12.03 6.14
N PRO A 150 10.81 -12.84 5.07
CA PRO A 150 9.77 -12.58 4.08
C PRO A 150 8.38 -12.53 4.70
N LEU A 151 8.10 -13.47 5.62
CA LEU A 151 6.85 -13.52 6.37
C LEU A 151 6.61 -12.25 7.16
N PHE A 152 7.62 -11.79 7.90
CA PHE A 152 7.49 -10.59 8.71
C PHE A 152 7.26 -9.36 7.82
N GLY A 153 8.00 -9.23 6.72
CA GLY A 153 7.85 -8.10 5.80
C GLY A 153 6.50 -8.03 5.14
N ILE A 154 5.98 -9.15 4.65
CA ILE A 154 4.68 -9.21 4.00
C ILE A 154 3.54 -9.03 5.00
N THR A 155 3.67 -9.58 6.22
CA THR A 155 2.68 -9.35 7.28
C THR A 155 2.63 -7.88 7.69
N LEU A 156 3.79 -7.24 7.90
CA LEU A 156 3.88 -5.83 8.20
C LEU A 156 3.25 -4.97 7.10
N ALA A 157 3.57 -5.27 5.84
CA ALA A 157 2.99 -4.61 4.69
C ALA A 157 1.47 -4.77 4.62
N ALA A 158 0.96 -5.98 4.82
CA ALA A 158 -0.48 -6.26 4.84
C ALA A 158 -1.20 -5.51 5.96
N ILE A 159 -0.60 -5.43 7.15
CA ILE A 159 -1.14 -4.65 8.27
C ILE A 159 -1.15 -3.16 7.91
N ALA A 160 -0.06 -2.63 7.34
CA ALA A 160 0.02 -1.22 6.96
C ALA A 160 -1.04 -0.85 5.92
N VAL A 161 -1.17 -1.64 4.85
CA VAL A 161 -2.18 -1.43 3.81
C VAL A 161 -3.59 -1.62 4.37
N GLY A 162 -3.82 -2.66 5.18
CA GLY A 162 -5.10 -2.90 5.83
C GLY A 162 -5.51 -1.75 6.76
N ALA A 163 -4.57 -1.16 7.49
CA ALA A 163 -4.82 0.01 8.34
C ALA A 163 -5.22 1.24 7.52
N VAL A 164 -4.60 1.45 6.35
CA VAL A 164 -4.99 2.54 5.43
C VAL A 164 -6.40 2.30 4.89
N VAL A 165 -6.70 1.09 4.40
CA VAL A 165 -8.03 0.73 3.88
C VAL A 165 -9.11 0.88 4.95
N LEU A 166 -8.87 0.37 6.16
CA LEU A 166 -9.80 0.54 7.28
C LEU A 166 -10.00 2.02 7.63
N GLY A 167 -8.91 2.79 7.66
CA GLY A 167 -8.96 4.24 7.91
C GLY A 167 -9.80 5.00 6.88
N ASP A 168 -9.74 4.59 5.61
CA ASP A 168 -10.58 5.13 4.54
C ASP A 168 -12.06 4.73 4.76
N VAL A 169 -12.35 3.44 4.93
CA VAL A 169 -13.73 2.91 5.11
C VAL A 169 -14.43 3.51 6.33
N PHE A 170 -13.75 3.57 7.48
CA PHE A 170 -14.35 4.07 8.73
C PHE A 170 -14.68 5.56 8.70
N LYS A 171 -14.07 6.35 7.81
CA LYS A 171 -14.33 7.79 7.72
C LYS A 171 -15.14 8.18 6.50
N GLU A 172 -15.44 7.24 5.62
CA GLU A 172 -16.46 7.37 4.57
C GLU A 172 -17.88 7.14 5.11
N ALA A 173 -18.05 6.36 6.19
CA ALA A 173 -19.29 6.29 6.96
C ALA A 173 -19.16 7.19 8.21
N PRO A 174 -20.03 8.20 8.52
CA PRO A 174 -21.43 8.38 8.10
C PRO A 174 -21.81 9.84 7.71
N ALA A 175 -22.29 10.05 6.48
CA ALA A 175 -23.05 11.26 6.10
C ALA A 175 -24.38 10.95 5.37
N SER A 176 -24.68 9.68 5.08
CA SER A 176 -25.94 9.26 4.45
C SER A 176 -27.06 8.92 5.43
N SER A 177 -26.76 8.72 6.73
CA SER A 177 -27.79 8.42 7.74
C SER A 177 -28.48 9.66 8.33
N ALA A 178 -28.25 10.86 7.78
CA ALA A 178 -28.91 12.11 8.19
C ALA A 178 -29.97 12.60 7.18
N ARG A 179 -30.29 11.81 6.15
CA ARG A 179 -31.45 12.03 5.26
C ARG A 179 -32.27 10.74 5.19
N ASN A 180 -33.08 10.50 6.22
CA ASN A 180 -34.33 9.75 6.13
C ASN A 180 -35.30 10.36 7.14
#